data_AF-A0A8U0RVP0-F1
#
_entry.id   AF-A0A8U0RVP0-F1
#
_cell.length_a   1.000
_cell.length_b   1.000
_cell.length_c   1.000
_cell.angle_alpha   90.00
_cell.angle_beta   90.00
_cell.angle_gamma   90.00
#
_symmetry.space_group_name_H-M   'P 1'
#
loop_
_entity.id
_entity.type
_entity.pdbx_description
1 polymer ?
#
loop_
_entity_poly.entity_id
_entity_poly.type
_entity_poly.pdbx_seq_one_letter_code
_entity_poly.pdbx_strand_id
1 'polypeptide(L)'
;MEEYEESGLLETDEATLDTRKIVEACKTKTDAGGEDAILLTRTYDLYITYDKYYQAPQLWLFDYDEQSQPLTVEHMYEDISQDHVKKTVTIENHPHLLPPPMCSVHPCRHAEVMKKIIETVSEGGGELGVHMYLLIFLKFVQAAIPTIEYDYTRHFKM
;
A
#
# COMPACT_ATOMS: atom_id res chain seq x y z
N MET A 1 -15.01 41.23 -20.54
CA MET A 1 -14.34 39.92 -20.54
C MET A 1 -12.83 40.06 -20.72
N GLU A 2 -12.35 41.14 -21.33
CA GLU A 2 -10.90 41.49 -21.40
C GLU A 2 -10.40 42.26 -20.16
N GLU A 3 -11.30 42.87 -19.38
CA GLU A 3 -10.92 43.69 -18.21
C GLU A 3 -10.50 42.88 -16.96
N TYR A 4 -10.70 41.55 -16.97
CA TYR A 4 -10.30 40.64 -15.88
C TYR A 4 -8.88 40.08 -16.07
N GLU A 5 -8.33 40.16 -17.29
CA GLU A 5 -6.97 39.72 -17.59
C GLU A 5 -5.92 40.78 -17.24
N GLU A 6 -6.31 42.06 -17.19
CA GLU A 6 -5.40 43.20 -16.93
C GLU A 6 -5.20 43.49 -15.43
N SER A 7 -6.03 42.95 -14.53
CA SER A 7 -5.95 43.23 -13.08
C SER A 7 -4.86 42.47 -12.33
N GLY A 8 -4.02 41.67 -13.01
CA GLY A 8 -2.83 41.04 -12.43
C GLY A 8 -3.08 40.13 -11.22
N LEU A 9 -4.30 39.59 -11.07
CA LEU A 9 -4.70 38.73 -9.95
C LEU A 9 -4.76 37.26 -10.37
N LEU A 10 -3.68 36.79 -10.99
CA LEU A 10 -3.38 35.36 -11.09
C LEU A 10 -2.18 35.13 -10.16
N GLU A 11 -2.48 34.73 -8.94
CA GLU A 11 -1.47 34.13 -8.07
C GLU A 11 -0.92 32.91 -8.82
N THR A 12 0.35 32.98 -9.21
CA THR A 12 1.08 31.86 -9.77
C THR A 12 1.15 30.77 -8.71
N ASP A 13 0.31 29.75 -8.86
CA ASP A 13 0.33 28.55 -8.03
C ASP A 13 1.73 27.90 -8.12
N GLU A 14 2.44 27.87 -7.00
CA GLU A 14 3.79 27.33 -6.84
C GLU A 14 3.78 25.79 -6.81
N ALA A 15 2.95 25.15 -7.64
CA ALA A 15 2.76 23.70 -7.65
C ALA A 15 2.94 23.04 -9.03
N THR A 16 3.10 23.80 -10.11
CA THR A 16 3.41 23.22 -11.43
C THR A 16 4.89 22.88 -11.55
N LEU A 17 5.21 21.59 -11.33
CA LEU A 17 6.52 21.01 -11.57
C LEU A 17 6.81 20.95 -13.08
N ASP A 18 7.83 21.71 -13.52
CA ASP A 18 8.31 21.73 -14.90
C ASP A 18 9.11 20.45 -15.20
N THR A 19 8.48 19.50 -15.88
CA THR A 19 9.02 18.17 -16.21
C THR A 19 10.31 18.21 -17.02
N ARG A 20 10.65 19.33 -17.64
CA ARG A 20 11.91 19.50 -18.40
C ARG A 20 13.14 19.56 -17.49
N LYS A 21 13.00 20.11 -16.27
CA LYS A 21 14.11 20.20 -15.30
C LYS A 21 14.50 18.84 -14.72
N ILE A 22 13.55 17.92 -14.61
CA ILE A 22 13.77 16.55 -14.10
C ILE A 22 14.65 15.75 -15.06
N VAL A 23 14.36 15.85 -16.36
CA VAL A 23 15.10 15.11 -17.41
C VAL A 23 16.56 15.58 -17.52
N GLU A 24 16.82 16.85 -17.25
CA GLU A 24 18.17 17.42 -17.33
C GLU A 24 19.04 17.07 -16.10
N ALA A 25 18.42 16.92 -14.92
CA ALA A 25 19.09 16.48 -13.69
C ALA A 25 19.54 15.01 -13.74
N CYS A 26 18.86 14.14 -14.48
CA CYS A 26 19.22 12.72 -14.61
C CYS A 26 20.44 12.47 -15.51
N LYS A 27 20.89 13.45 -16.31
CA LYS A 27 21.95 13.22 -17.32
C LYS A 27 23.37 13.54 -16.84
N THR A 28 23.54 14.13 -15.65
CA THR A 28 24.85 14.66 -15.19
C THR A 28 25.42 14.01 -13.94
N LYS A 29 24.90 12.88 -13.47
CA LYS A 29 25.52 12.14 -12.35
C LYS A 29 25.83 10.70 -12.73
N THR A 30 26.98 10.52 -13.36
CA THR A 30 27.72 9.26 -13.37
C THR A 30 29.09 9.53 -12.70
N ASP A 31 29.37 8.72 -11.69
CA ASP A 31 30.59 8.60 -10.86
C ASP A 31 30.93 9.70 -9.83
N ALA A 32 30.71 9.39 -8.54
CA ALA A 32 31.78 9.13 -7.57
C ALA A 32 31.25 9.06 -6.11
N GLY A 33 31.26 7.85 -5.52
CA GLY A 33 31.48 7.58 -4.09
C GLY A 33 30.70 8.39 -3.04
N GLY A 34 29.49 7.94 -2.73
CA GLY A 34 28.74 8.19 -1.49
C GLY A 34 27.58 7.21 -1.48
N GLU A 35 27.29 6.56 -0.35
CA GLU A 35 26.21 5.57 -0.25
C GLU A 35 24.90 6.16 -0.80
N ASP A 36 24.52 5.72 -2.00
CA ASP A 36 23.25 6.04 -2.63
C ASP A 36 22.15 5.37 -1.79
N ALA A 37 21.65 6.09 -0.80
CA ALA A 37 20.41 5.79 -0.08
C ALA A 37 19.18 6.01 -1.00
N ILE A 38 19.26 5.58 -2.26
CA ILE A 38 18.12 5.51 -3.15
C ILE A 38 17.37 4.24 -2.73
N LEU A 39 16.29 4.44 -1.98
CA LEU A 39 15.35 3.38 -1.65
C LEU A 39 14.78 2.85 -2.98
N LEU A 40 14.94 1.55 -3.23
CA LEU A 40 14.37 0.89 -4.40
C LEU A 40 12.86 1.11 -4.38
N THR A 41 12.32 1.85 -5.35
CA THR A 41 10.91 2.25 -5.33
C THR A 41 10.07 1.22 -6.07
N ARG A 42 9.36 0.38 -5.31
CA ARG A 42 8.44 -0.62 -5.85
C ARG A 42 7.02 -0.10 -5.82
N THR A 43 6.21 -0.53 -6.77
CA THR A 43 4.78 -0.21 -6.80
C THR A 43 3.94 -1.47 -6.64
N TYR A 44 2.78 -1.34 -6.00
CA TYR A 44 1.97 -2.46 -5.56
C TYR A 44 0.50 -2.26 -5.93
N ASP A 45 -0.08 -3.26 -6.56
CA ASP A 45 -1.53 -3.42 -6.69
C ASP A 45 -2.05 -4.29 -5.55
N LEU A 46 -2.99 -3.75 -4.78
CA LEU A 46 -3.64 -4.44 -3.67
C LEU A 46 -5.06 -4.82 -4.05
N TYR A 47 -5.39 -6.12 -3.98
CA TYR A 47 -6.74 -6.62 -4.21
C TYR A 47 -7.31 -7.19 -2.91
N ILE A 48 -8.53 -6.82 -2.57
CA ILE A 48 -9.25 -7.40 -1.42
C ILE A 48 -10.40 -8.22 -1.94
N THR A 49 -10.38 -9.52 -1.67
CA THR A 49 -11.48 -10.43 -1.98
C THR A 49 -12.20 -10.86 -0.71
N TYR A 50 -13.46 -11.23 -0.83
CA TYR A 50 -14.20 -11.83 0.27
C TYR A 50 -14.10 -13.36 0.21
N ASP A 51 -13.43 -13.96 1.18
CA ASP A 51 -13.40 -15.41 1.34
C ASP A 51 -14.71 -15.89 1.98
N LYS A 52 -15.50 -16.66 1.23
CA LYS A 52 -16.80 -17.17 1.69
C LYS A 52 -16.70 -18.22 2.79
N TYR A 53 -15.61 -18.99 2.83
CA TYR A 53 -15.42 -20.07 3.78
C TYR A 53 -15.05 -19.53 5.17
N TYR A 54 -14.10 -18.59 5.22
CA TYR A 54 -13.68 -17.95 6.47
C TYR A 54 -14.51 -16.71 6.85
N GLN A 55 -15.36 -16.23 5.94
CA GLN A 55 -16.18 -15.03 6.09
C GLN A 55 -15.35 -13.79 6.44
N ALA A 56 -14.14 -13.72 5.89
CA ALA A 56 -13.15 -12.68 6.16
C ALA A 56 -12.56 -12.15 4.84
N PRO A 57 -12.09 -10.89 4.81
CA PRO A 57 -11.36 -10.39 3.66
C PRO A 57 -10.01 -11.10 3.55
N GLN A 58 -9.61 -11.36 2.32
CA GLN A 58 -8.31 -11.88 1.92
C GLN A 58 -7.60 -10.81 1.09
N LEU A 59 -6.36 -10.50 1.42
CA LEU A 59 -5.55 -9.53 0.70
C LEU A 59 -4.66 -10.26 -0.30
N TRP A 60 -4.60 -9.72 -1.51
CA TRP A 60 -3.67 -10.12 -2.57
C TRP A 60 -2.79 -8.94 -2.94
N LEU A 61 -1.53 -9.23 -3.24
CA LEU A 61 -0.52 -8.27 -3.60
C LEU A 61 0.11 -8.69 -4.92
N PHE A 62 0.20 -7.73 -5.82
CA PHE A 62 0.93 -7.85 -7.05
C PHE A 62 1.88 -6.67 -7.19
N ASP A 63 3.13 -6.94 -7.49
CA ASP A 63 4.22 -5.99 -7.36
C ASP A 63 4.96 -5.75 -8.66
N TYR A 64 5.45 -4.53 -8.79
CA TYR A 64 6.18 -4.07 -9.95
C TYR A 64 7.50 -3.43 -9.54
N ASP A 65 8.52 -3.67 -10.36
CA ASP A 65 9.79 -2.97 -10.29
C ASP A 65 9.68 -1.50 -10.75
N GLU A 66 10.80 -0.78 -10.69
CA GLU A 66 10.91 0.62 -11.11
C GLU A 66 10.62 0.83 -12.61
N GLN A 67 10.75 -0.23 -13.41
CA GLN A 67 10.46 -0.26 -14.84
C GLN A 67 9.03 -0.77 -15.13
N SER A 68 8.18 -0.87 -14.10
CA SER A 68 6.81 -1.36 -14.16
C SER A 68 6.69 -2.79 -14.69
N GLN A 69 7.70 -3.63 -14.46
CA GLN A 69 7.68 -5.06 -14.78
C GLN A 69 7.31 -5.88 -13.54
N PRO A 70 6.60 -7.01 -13.72
CA PRO A 70 6.29 -7.93 -12.62
C PRO A 70 7.56 -8.40 -11.92
N LEU A 71 7.57 -8.34 -10.59
CA LEU A 71 8.71 -8.77 -9.81
C LEU A 71 8.78 -10.29 -9.66
N THR A 72 9.95 -10.79 -9.26
CA THR A 72 10.10 -12.20 -8.90
C THR A 72 9.60 -12.45 -7.49
N VAL A 73 9.13 -13.68 -7.27
CA VAL A 73 8.63 -14.17 -5.97
C VAL A 73 9.65 -13.97 -4.84
N GLU A 74 10.95 -14.03 -5.12
CA GLU A 74 12.01 -13.85 -4.13
C GLU A 74 12.04 -12.42 -3.58
N HIS A 75 11.94 -11.43 -4.46
CA HIS A 75 11.94 -10.03 -4.06
C HIS A 75 10.62 -9.63 -3.38
N MET A 76 9.49 -10.25 -3.74
CA MET A 76 8.22 -10.07 -3.01
C MET A 76 8.36 -10.38 -1.51
N TYR A 77 9.16 -11.38 -1.15
CA TYR A 77 9.37 -11.77 0.24
C TYR A 77 10.19 -10.76 1.06
N GLU A 78 10.94 -9.88 0.40
CA GLU A 78 11.71 -8.83 1.08
C GLU A 78 10.80 -7.78 1.72
N ASP A 79 9.62 -7.55 1.13
CA ASP A 79 8.65 -6.55 1.58
C ASP A 79 7.62 -7.08 2.60
N ILE A 80 7.68 -8.37 2.91
CA ILE A 80 6.83 -9.00 3.91
C ILE A 80 7.62 -9.13 5.22
N SER A 81 6.98 -8.78 6.35
CA SER A 81 7.58 -8.95 7.67
C SER A 81 7.96 -10.41 7.94
N GLN A 82 9.19 -10.64 8.42
CA GLN A 82 9.72 -11.99 8.69
C GLN A 82 8.86 -12.80 9.66
N ASP A 83 8.14 -12.14 10.56
CA ASP A 83 7.23 -12.80 11.50
C ASP A 83 6.02 -13.44 10.81
N HIS A 84 5.64 -12.89 9.65
CA HIS A 84 4.47 -13.24 8.84
C HIS A 84 4.83 -14.01 7.56
N VAL A 85 6.05 -13.83 7.04
CA VAL A 85 6.61 -14.62 5.92
C VAL A 85 6.48 -16.12 6.24
N LYS A 86 5.96 -16.89 5.28
CA LYS A 86 5.76 -18.36 5.34
C LYS A 86 4.79 -18.88 6.42
N LYS A 87 4.19 -18.00 7.24
CA LYS A 87 3.12 -18.39 8.17
C LYS A 87 1.75 -17.99 7.67
N THR A 88 1.61 -16.73 7.25
CA THR A 88 0.33 -16.15 6.83
C THR A 88 0.34 -15.76 5.36
N VAL A 89 1.51 -15.70 4.72
CA VAL A 89 1.64 -15.28 3.33
C VAL A 89 2.05 -16.44 2.42
N THR A 90 1.27 -16.66 1.36
CA THR A 90 1.43 -17.73 0.37
C THR A 90 1.39 -17.18 -1.05
N ILE A 91 1.96 -17.91 -2.01
CA ILE A 91 1.86 -17.58 -3.44
C ILE A 91 0.73 -18.42 -4.04
N GLU A 92 -0.33 -17.76 -4.48
CA GLU A 92 -1.56 -18.39 -4.94
C GLU A 92 -2.08 -17.72 -6.21
N ASN A 93 -2.87 -18.45 -6.99
CA ASN A 93 -3.54 -17.87 -8.14
C ASN A 93 -4.80 -17.14 -7.67
N HIS A 94 -4.95 -15.88 -8.06
CA HIS A 94 -6.11 -15.08 -7.69
C HIS A 94 -7.40 -15.69 -8.27
N PRO A 95 -8.49 -15.80 -7.48
CA PRO A 95 -9.71 -16.52 -7.89
C PRO A 95 -10.46 -15.88 -9.07
N HIS A 96 -10.26 -14.59 -9.32
CA HIS A 96 -10.97 -13.83 -10.36
C HIS A 96 -10.06 -13.21 -11.42
N LEU A 97 -8.75 -13.35 -11.29
CA LEU A 97 -7.78 -12.74 -12.20
C LEU A 97 -6.97 -13.85 -12.86
N LEU A 98 -6.59 -13.62 -14.11
CA LEU A 98 -5.76 -14.57 -14.86
C LEU A 98 -4.34 -14.57 -14.27
N PRO A 99 -3.55 -15.66 -14.48
CA PRO A 99 -2.15 -15.71 -14.09
C PRO A 99 -1.39 -14.47 -14.58
N PRO A 100 -0.37 -13.99 -13.85
CA PRO A 100 0.54 -14.73 -12.96
C PRO A 100 0.05 -14.95 -11.51
N PRO A 101 0.67 -15.89 -10.76
CA PRO A 101 0.40 -16.07 -9.34
C PRO A 101 0.75 -14.81 -8.54
N MET A 102 -0.03 -14.54 -7.50
CA MET A 102 0.10 -13.36 -6.64
C MET A 102 0.45 -13.78 -5.22
N CYS A 103 0.99 -12.83 -4.47
CA CYS A 103 1.17 -12.97 -3.04
C CYS A 103 -0.18 -12.76 -2.32
N SER A 104 -0.51 -13.65 -1.39
CA SER A 104 -1.81 -13.70 -0.73
C SER A 104 -1.63 -13.84 0.77
N VAL A 105 -2.33 -13.02 1.55
CA VAL A 105 -2.40 -13.14 3.01
C VAL A 105 -3.60 -14.02 3.37
N HIS A 106 -3.33 -15.24 3.82
CA HIS A 106 -4.33 -16.27 4.03
C HIS A 106 -5.30 -15.92 5.19
N PRO A 107 -6.63 -16.00 4.99
CA PRO A 107 -7.62 -15.42 5.91
C PRO A 107 -7.91 -16.24 7.18
N CYS A 108 -7.34 -17.44 7.33
CA CYS A 108 -7.69 -18.38 8.41
C CYS A 108 -7.59 -17.83 9.84
N ARG A 109 -6.71 -16.86 10.09
CA ARG A 109 -6.54 -16.22 11.41
C ARG A 109 -7.15 -14.82 11.49
N HIS A 110 -7.70 -14.29 10.40
CA HIS A 110 -8.22 -12.91 10.36
C HIS A 110 -9.40 -12.74 11.33
N ALA A 111 -10.32 -13.71 11.41
CA ALA A 111 -11.46 -13.64 12.32
C ALA A 111 -11.03 -13.55 13.80
N GLU A 112 -10.02 -14.33 14.20
CA GLU A 112 -9.50 -14.32 15.57
C GLU A 112 -8.85 -12.99 15.93
N VAL A 113 -8.05 -12.42 15.02
CA VAL A 113 -7.36 -11.15 15.23
C VAL A 113 -8.34 -9.97 15.24
N MET A 114 -9.27 -9.94 14.28
CA MET A 114 -10.28 -8.87 14.19
C MET A 114 -11.17 -8.83 15.43
N LYS A 115 -11.57 -10.00 15.95
CA LYS A 115 -12.34 -10.08 17.18
C LYS A 115 -11.62 -9.43 18.35
N LYS A 116 -10.33 -9.75 18.56
CA LYS A 116 -9.51 -9.17 19.63
C LYS A 116 -9.37 -7.65 19.48
N ILE A 117 -9.15 -7.15 18.26
CA ILE A 117 -9.04 -5.71 18.01
C ILE A 117 -10.36 -4.99 18.35
N ILE A 118 -11.50 -5.55 17.92
CA ILE A 118 -12.81 -4.96 18.20
C ILE A 118 -13.11 -4.95 19.71
N GLU A 119 -12.80 -6.05 20.42
CA GLU A 119 -12.95 -6.13 21.88
C GLU A 119 -12.10 -5.06 22.59
N THR A 120 -10.81 -4.91 22.23
CA THR A 120 -9.93 -3.90 22.81
C THR A 120 -10.40 -2.46 22.54
N VAL A 121 -10.90 -2.17 21.34
CA VAL A 121 -11.43 -0.83 21.03
C VAL A 121 -12.74 -0.55 21.79
N SER A 122 -13.59 -1.57 21.93
CA SER A 122 -14.83 -1.47 22.72
C SER A 122 -14.55 -1.26 24.20
N GLU A 123 -13.54 -1.92 24.77
CA GLU A 123 -13.09 -1.72 26.15
C GLU A 123 -12.52 -0.30 26.36
N GLY A 124 -11.88 0.27 25.33
CA GLY A 124 -11.43 1.66 25.28
C GLY A 124 -12.55 2.70 25.14
N GLY A 125 -13.82 2.29 25.11
CA GLY A 125 -14.97 3.18 24.96
C GLY A 125 -15.23 3.66 23.52
N GLY A 126 -14.57 3.06 22.52
CA GLY A 126 -14.81 3.34 21.12
C GLY A 126 -15.95 2.48 20.55
N GLU A 127 -16.90 3.08 19.85
CA GLU A 127 -17.90 2.35 19.07
C GLU A 127 -17.39 2.07 17.66
N LEU A 128 -17.35 0.80 17.27
CA LEU A 128 -16.96 0.37 15.93
C LEU A 128 -18.16 -0.17 15.16
N GLY A 129 -18.61 0.57 14.15
CA GLY A 129 -19.58 0.07 13.19
C GLY A 129 -18.96 -0.91 12.18
N VAL A 130 -19.75 -1.84 11.66
CA VAL A 130 -19.31 -2.83 10.65
C VAL A 130 -18.70 -2.18 9.40
N HIS A 131 -19.18 -0.98 9.02
CA HIS A 131 -18.65 -0.21 7.90
C HIS A 131 -17.18 0.23 8.09
N MET A 132 -16.62 0.13 9.30
CA MET A 132 -15.22 0.42 9.62
C MET A 132 -14.32 -0.81 9.47
N TYR A 133 -14.88 -2.00 9.28
CA TYR A 133 -14.16 -3.27 9.34
C TYR A 133 -12.94 -3.31 8.40
N LEU A 134 -13.11 -2.85 7.15
CA LEU A 134 -12.01 -2.85 6.18
C LEU A 134 -10.85 -1.92 6.56
N LEU A 135 -11.12 -0.82 7.26
CA LEU A 135 -10.07 0.08 7.73
C LEU A 135 -9.26 -0.52 8.88
N ILE A 136 -9.96 -1.22 9.78
CA ILE A 136 -9.30 -1.98 10.86
C ILE A 136 -8.47 -3.11 10.27
N PHE A 137 -9.02 -3.81 9.27
CA PHE A 137 -8.32 -4.85 8.54
C PHE A 137 -7.05 -4.32 7.87
N LEU A 138 -7.13 -3.20 7.14
CA LEU A 138 -5.97 -2.53 6.53
C LEU A 138 -4.91 -2.17 7.58
N LYS A 139 -5.32 -1.62 8.73
CA LYS A 139 -4.38 -1.31 9.83
C LYS A 139 -3.70 -2.56 10.41
N PHE A 140 -4.40 -3.69 10.48
CA PHE A 140 -3.82 -4.97 10.88
C PHE A 140 -2.81 -5.47 9.84
N VAL A 141 -3.16 -5.38 8.56
CA VAL A 141 -2.29 -5.88 7.49
C VAL A 141 -1.00 -5.05 7.37
N GLN A 142 -0.99 -3.78 7.78
CA GLN A 142 0.24 -2.98 7.84
C GLN A 142 1.35 -3.64 8.68
N ALA A 143 0.99 -4.42 9.71
CA ALA A 143 1.98 -5.18 10.49
C ALA A 143 2.64 -6.32 9.69
N ALA A 144 1.92 -6.87 8.69
CA ALA A 144 2.43 -7.92 7.82
C ALA A 144 3.24 -7.37 6.63
N ILE A 145 2.90 -6.18 6.14
CA ILE A 145 3.55 -5.51 4.99
C ILE A 145 4.02 -4.09 5.38
N PRO A 146 5.02 -3.97 6.26
CA PRO A 146 5.40 -2.69 6.86
C PRO A 146 6.03 -1.72 5.86
N THR A 147 6.62 -2.20 4.77
CA THR A 147 7.30 -1.39 3.76
C THR A 147 6.35 -0.85 2.68
N ILE A 148 5.12 -1.37 2.61
CA ILE A 148 4.13 -0.96 1.61
C ILE A 148 3.32 0.20 2.17
N GLU A 149 3.35 1.32 1.46
CA GLU A 149 2.55 2.50 1.77
C GLU A 149 1.22 2.43 1.02
N TYR A 150 0.12 2.34 1.77
CA TYR A 150 -1.24 2.49 1.25
C TYR A 150 -2.07 3.29 2.24
N ASP A 151 -3.09 3.98 1.73
CA ASP A 151 -3.93 4.82 2.57
C ASP A 151 -4.95 3.98 3.35
N TYR A 152 -4.85 4.04 4.68
CA TYR A 152 -5.82 3.48 5.61
C TYR A 152 -6.30 4.53 6.64
N THR A 153 -6.18 5.82 6.32
CA THR A 153 -6.44 6.90 7.28
C THR A 153 -7.89 6.94 7.75
N ARG A 154 -8.06 6.63 9.04
CA ARG A 154 -8.96 7.34 9.96
C ARG A 154 -8.15 7.69 11.20
N HIS A 155 -8.13 8.96 11.58
CA HIS A 155 -7.69 9.38 12.91
C HIS A 155 -8.68 8.84 13.94
N PHE A 156 -8.51 7.59 14.36
CA PHE A 156 -9.16 7.09 15.55
C PHE A 156 -8.52 7.82 16.73
N LYS A 157 -9.23 8.79 17.31
CA LYS A 157 -8.90 9.25 18.66
C LYS A 157 -9.13 8.06 19.57
N MET A 158 -8.02 7.45 20.01
CA MET A 158 -7.99 6.61 21.21
C MET A 158 -8.23 7.49 22.44
#